data_AF-A0A1R1YP21-F1
#
_entry.id   AF-A0A1R1YP21-F1
#
_cell.length_a   1.000
_cell.length_b   1.000
_cell.length_c   1.000
_cell.angle_alpha   90.00
_cell.angle_beta   90.00
_cell.angle_gamma   90.00
#
_symmetry.space_group_name_H-M   'P 1'
#
loop_
_entity.id
_entity.type
_entity.pdbx_description
1 polymer ?
#
loop_
_entity_poly.entity_id
_entity_poly.type
_entity_poly.pdbx_seq_one_letter_code
_entity_poly.pdbx_strand_id
1 'polypeptide(L)'
;MNSQQVDSISGTISTSIKGDETIISNKTNDKYLESNNIIEGPPKDKGYAWVILVACFINNLFSFGSTSTFGVFQVYYLKTLFLNEPAEKISWISTVCLSCTFCGGLLASPIIRYIGLRNTSLLGTVIATSGFLLASFSTQIWHLVLTQGIIYGLGCALLVNVSLTTASLWFDKHRNVAIGIVTGGGNIGSLLLVPIVTRFISFSTIDWAFRTLSILYFVFTGVCGFLIRPRVEFKPPPSVIDFSMLKDPVAIMIFLSGMIMQVGYNAVVLYFPSNLVDIGVSQTTASNLIMVFSTALFISRISTSYFSKRLGEINIPIVFQAITAIIFLTMWYLSSSFSVLLAFYILFGFFGFSFFALSSVIVAKYYPEEKVSQLNGLLYLMMGLAILIFVPSTEVIFQKHGNRTSYKPVILFSGVSYLITVFTLIALRILVKRNNPNFKKALQQNST
;
A
#
# COMPACT_ATOMS: atom_id res chain seq x y z
N MET A 1 -68.78 19.23 -12.07
CA MET A 1 -68.60 20.51 -11.34
C MET A 1 -67.25 20.41 -10.65
N ASN A 2 -66.17 21.11 -10.95
CA ASN A 2 -65.88 22.35 -11.68
C ASN A 2 -64.42 22.21 -12.17
N SER A 3 -64.15 22.28 -13.48
CA SER A 3 -63.76 23.46 -14.27
C SER A 3 -62.32 23.97 -14.01
N GLN A 4 -61.57 23.92 -15.12
CA GLN A 4 -60.28 24.51 -15.45
C GLN A 4 -59.95 25.86 -14.79
N GLN A 5 -58.66 26.10 -14.54
CA GLN A 5 -58.07 27.42 -14.72
C GLN A 5 -56.64 27.30 -15.26
N VAL A 6 -56.50 27.72 -16.52
CA VAL A 6 -55.27 27.99 -17.24
C VAL A 6 -55.02 29.48 -17.02
N ASP A 7 -53.92 29.86 -16.37
CA ASP A 7 -53.48 31.25 -16.34
C ASP A 7 -52.19 31.41 -17.14
N SER A 8 -52.39 32.08 -18.26
CA SER A 8 -51.44 32.66 -19.20
C SER A 8 -50.55 33.71 -18.54
N ILE A 9 -49.22 33.61 -18.72
CA ILE A 9 -48.33 34.75 -18.54
C ILE A 9 -47.96 35.27 -19.93
N SER A 10 -48.58 36.42 -20.23
CA SER A 10 -48.43 37.25 -21.41
C SER A 10 -46.97 37.67 -21.66
N GLY A 11 -46.40 37.19 -22.75
CA GLY A 11 -45.19 37.77 -23.34
C GLY A 11 -45.51 39.11 -23.98
N THR A 12 -44.93 40.19 -23.46
CA THR A 12 -45.01 41.51 -24.09
C THR A 12 -43.99 41.53 -25.23
N ILE A 13 -44.47 41.42 -26.48
CA ILE A 13 -43.65 41.57 -27.68
C ILE A 13 -43.51 43.07 -27.95
N SER A 14 -42.36 43.66 -27.60
CA SER A 14 -41.99 44.99 -28.10
C SER A 14 -41.26 44.81 -29.45
N THR A 15 -41.98 45.04 -30.55
CA THR A 15 -41.40 45.13 -31.89
C THR A 15 -40.73 46.49 -32.07
N SER A 16 -39.39 46.53 -32.09
CA SER A 16 -38.64 47.60 -32.75
C SER A 16 -37.92 47.00 -33.96
N ILE A 17 -38.40 47.33 -35.16
CA ILE A 17 -37.77 46.95 -36.43
C ILE A 17 -36.61 47.92 -36.69
N LYS A 18 -35.39 47.39 -36.75
CA LYS A 18 -34.26 47.94 -37.53
C LYS A 18 -33.14 46.89 -37.66
N GLY A 19 -32.92 46.43 -38.88
CA GLY A 19 -31.63 45.96 -39.43
C GLY A 19 -31.05 44.63 -38.92
N ASP A 20 -31.19 43.60 -39.75
CA ASP A 20 -30.30 42.45 -39.99
C ASP A 20 -29.23 42.11 -38.94
N GLU A 21 -29.54 41.08 -38.13
CA GLU A 21 -28.72 39.90 -37.79
C GLU A 21 -29.31 39.23 -36.54
N THR A 22 -30.13 38.20 -36.72
CA THR A 22 -30.63 37.38 -35.62
C THR A 22 -29.53 36.44 -35.10
N ILE A 23 -28.73 36.92 -34.15
CA ILE A 23 -28.01 36.07 -33.21
C ILE A 23 -29.04 35.57 -32.19
N ILE A 24 -29.45 34.31 -32.32
CA ILE A 24 -30.28 33.61 -31.33
C ILE A 24 -29.40 33.38 -30.09
N SER A 25 -29.35 34.36 -29.18
CA SER A 25 -28.78 34.16 -27.85
C SER A 25 -29.77 33.36 -27.01
N ASN A 26 -29.51 32.06 -26.87
CA ASN A 26 -30.24 31.15 -26.00
C ASN A 26 -30.00 31.49 -24.51
N LYS A 27 -30.63 32.55 -24.00
CA LYS A 27 -30.69 32.90 -22.56
C LYS A 27 -31.39 31.84 -21.70
N THR A 28 -31.92 30.79 -22.31
CA THR A 28 -32.53 29.64 -21.62
C THR A 28 -31.50 28.59 -21.17
N ASN A 29 -30.28 28.58 -21.72
CA ASN A 29 -29.25 27.61 -21.33
C ASN A 29 -28.43 28.01 -20.10
N ASP A 30 -28.42 29.30 -19.74
CA ASP A 30 -27.64 29.77 -18.58
C ASP A 30 -28.29 29.40 -17.23
N LYS A 31 -29.61 29.15 -17.19
CA LYS A 31 -30.31 28.73 -15.96
C LYS A 31 -30.26 27.23 -15.67
N TYR A 32 -29.87 26.39 -16.63
CA TYR A 32 -29.72 24.94 -16.42
C TYR A 32 -28.29 24.53 -16.04
N LEU A 33 -27.32 25.44 -16.13
CA LEU A 33 -25.93 25.20 -15.69
C LEU A 33 -25.67 25.58 -14.23
N GLU A 34 -26.59 26.31 -13.57
CA GLU A 34 -26.46 26.74 -12.17
C GLU A 34 -27.02 25.73 -11.14
N SER A 35 -27.62 24.61 -11.55
CA SER A 35 -28.26 23.65 -10.62
C SER A 35 -27.45 22.39 -10.30
N ASN A 36 -26.21 22.27 -10.75
CA ASN A 36 -25.28 21.30 -10.18
C ASN A 36 -24.50 21.97 -9.06
N ASN A 37 -25.13 22.08 -7.88
CA ASN A 37 -24.41 22.25 -6.62
C ASN A 37 -23.51 21.03 -6.42
N ILE A 38 -22.36 21.00 -7.10
CA ILE A 38 -21.22 20.20 -6.68
C ILE A 38 -20.91 20.76 -5.29
N ILE A 39 -21.19 19.98 -4.25
CA ILE A 39 -20.80 20.32 -2.89
C ILE A 39 -19.27 20.47 -2.94
N GLU A 40 -18.78 21.70 -3.09
CA GLU A 40 -17.36 22.01 -3.12
C GLU A 40 -16.84 21.78 -1.71
N GLY A 41 -16.45 20.54 -1.42
CA GLY A 41 -15.72 20.21 -0.21
C GLY A 41 -14.45 21.06 -0.09
N PRO A 42 -13.85 21.16 1.12
CA PRO A 42 -12.72 22.06 1.39
C PRO A 42 -11.60 21.93 0.34
N PRO A 43 -10.86 23.00 0.04
CA PRO A 43 -9.97 23.07 -1.14
C PRO A 43 -8.94 21.93 -1.17
N LYS A 44 -8.74 21.30 -2.34
CA LYS A 44 -7.72 20.24 -2.54
C LYS A 44 -6.33 20.83 -2.20
N ASP A 45 -5.45 20.02 -1.64
CA ASP A 45 -4.03 20.34 -1.40
C ASP A 45 -3.75 21.54 -0.45
N LYS A 46 -4.76 22.13 0.21
CA LYS A 46 -4.60 23.33 1.06
C LYS A 46 -5.13 23.12 2.48
N GLY A 47 -4.59 23.88 3.44
CA GLY A 47 -5.05 23.94 4.82
C GLY A 47 -5.05 22.58 5.53
N TYR A 48 -6.24 22.07 5.85
CA TYR A 48 -6.45 20.84 6.62
C TYR A 48 -5.92 19.57 5.91
N ALA A 49 -5.67 19.61 4.60
CA ALA A 49 -5.05 18.52 3.85
C ALA A 49 -3.70 18.08 4.47
N TRP A 50 -2.91 19.02 5.00
CA TRP A 50 -1.63 18.72 5.64
C TRP A 50 -1.78 18.03 7.00
N VAL A 51 -2.84 18.37 7.76
CA VAL A 51 -3.17 17.68 9.01
C VAL A 51 -3.56 16.23 8.73
N ILE A 52 -4.37 16.01 7.68
CA ILE A 52 -4.72 14.67 7.20
C ILE A 52 -3.49 13.90 6.75
N LEU A 53 -2.56 14.55 6.04
CA LEU A 53 -1.31 13.92 5.61
C LEU A 53 -0.51 13.39 6.80
N VAL A 54 -0.34 14.21 7.84
CA VAL A 54 0.37 13.83 9.07
C VAL A 54 -0.37 12.69 9.79
N ALA A 55 -1.69 12.75 9.89
CA ALA A 55 -2.48 11.68 10.50
C ALA A 55 -2.34 10.34 9.75
N CYS A 56 -2.46 10.36 8.41
CA CYS A 56 -2.28 9.18 7.57
C CYS A 56 -0.84 8.63 7.64
N PHE A 57 0.15 9.52 7.73
CA PHE A 57 1.55 9.16 7.89
C PHE A 57 1.81 8.45 9.22
N ILE A 58 1.30 8.99 10.34
CA ILE A 58 1.44 8.37 11.67
C ILE A 58 0.73 7.02 11.72
N ASN A 59 -0.47 6.90 11.13
CA ASN A 59 -1.17 5.61 11.03
C ASN A 59 -0.31 4.57 10.30
N ASN A 60 0.28 4.91 9.15
CA ASN A 60 1.16 3.98 8.43
C ASN A 60 2.47 3.70 9.17
N LEU A 61 3.01 4.69 9.87
CA LEU A 61 4.20 4.56 10.71
C LEU A 61 4.00 3.49 11.77
N PHE A 62 2.90 3.53 12.51
CA PHE A 62 2.61 2.50 13.52
C PHE A 62 2.19 1.17 12.90
N SER A 63 1.36 1.17 11.85
CA SER A 63 0.90 -0.06 11.18
C SER A 63 2.03 -0.90 10.59
N PHE A 64 2.88 -0.32 9.74
CA PHE A 64 3.98 -1.10 9.14
C PHE A 64 5.24 -1.12 10.01
N GLY A 65 5.48 -0.08 10.82
CA GLY A 65 6.63 -0.04 11.73
C GLY A 65 6.54 -1.11 12.83
N SER A 66 5.36 -1.32 13.41
CA SER A 66 5.17 -2.40 14.40
C SER A 66 5.33 -3.76 13.73
N THR A 67 4.92 -3.93 12.48
CA THR A 67 5.17 -5.16 11.72
C THR A 67 6.66 -5.44 11.51
N SER A 68 7.50 -4.40 11.39
CA SER A 68 8.95 -4.61 11.33
C SER A 68 9.55 -5.11 12.65
N THR A 69 8.90 -4.86 13.79
CA THR A 69 9.37 -5.36 15.09
C THR A 69 9.19 -6.87 15.27
N PHE A 70 8.41 -7.53 14.40
CA PHE A 70 8.29 -9.00 14.39
C PHE A 70 9.63 -9.71 14.22
N GLY A 71 10.60 -9.13 13.50
CA GLY A 71 11.94 -9.71 13.41
C GLY A 71 12.62 -9.83 14.77
N VAL A 72 12.45 -8.83 15.64
CA VAL A 72 12.99 -8.83 17.01
C VAL A 72 12.27 -9.86 17.86
N PHE A 73 10.94 -9.91 17.79
CA PHE A 73 10.14 -10.90 18.51
C PHE A 73 10.47 -12.34 18.08
N GLN A 74 10.65 -12.58 16.78
CA GLN A 74 11.02 -13.89 16.24
C GLN A 74 12.36 -14.39 16.78
N VAL A 75 13.38 -13.51 16.86
CA VAL A 75 14.67 -13.86 17.46
C VAL A 75 14.51 -14.21 18.94
N TYR A 76 13.69 -13.45 19.67
CA TYR A 76 13.43 -13.73 21.08
C TYR A 76 12.69 -15.07 21.28
N TYR A 77 11.66 -15.34 20.47
CA TYR A 77 10.90 -16.59 20.50
C TYR A 77 11.79 -17.81 20.27
N LEU A 78 12.70 -17.75 19.31
CA LEU A 78 13.64 -18.83 18.99
C LEU A 78 14.68 -19.07 20.09
N LYS A 79 15.13 -18.02 20.78
CA LYS A 79 16.24 -18.10 21.74
C LYS A 79 15.81 -18.32 23.19
N THR A 80 14.57 -17.98 23.55
CA THR A 80 14.15 -17.95 24.96
C THR A 80 12.83 -18.66 25.23
N LEU A 81 11.79 -18.42 24.41
CA LEU A 81 10.43 -18.90 24.70
C LEU A 81 10.16 -20.31 24.16
N PHE A 82 10.57 -20.58 22.91
CA PHE A 82 10.23 -21.80 22.17
C PHE A 82 11.50 -22.48 21.61
N LEU A 83 12.44 -22.82 22.50
CA LEU A 83 13.73 -23.42 22.15
C LEU A 83 13.63 -24.73 21.34
N ASN A 84 12.56 -25.51 21.57
CA ASN A 84 12.38 -26.84 20.97
C ASN A 84 11.45 -26.86 19.74
N GLU A 85 10.87 -25.72 19.37
CA GLU A 85 9.93 -25.67 18.24
C GLU A 85 10.66 -25.29 16.93
N PRO A 86 10.27 -25.85 15.79
CA PRO A 86 10.87 -25.52 14.51
C PRO A 86 10.61 -24.04 14.17
N ALA A 87 11.65 -23.37 13.65
CA ALA A 87 11.58 -21.96 13.27
C ALA A 87 10.48 -21.63 12.26
N GLU A 88 10.09 -22.62 11.45
CA GLU A 88 8.96 -22.54 10.51
C GLU A 88 7.63 -22.28 11.22
N LYS A 89 7.36 -22.92 12.37
CA LYS A 89 6.12 -22.67 13.13
C LYS A 89 6.07 -21.25 13.69
N ILE A 90 7.21 -20.67 14.03
CA ILE A 90 7.30 -19.32 14.61
C ILE A 90 7.17 -18.26 13.51
N SER A 91 7.75 -18.50 12.32
CA SER A 91 7.64 -17.57 11.18
C SER A 91 6.21 -17.45 10.62
N TRP A 92 5.33 -18.42 10.90
CA TRP A 92 3.90 -18.31 10.57
C TRP A 92 3.23 -17.11 11.24
N ILE A 93 3.69 -16.65 12.42
CA ILE A 93 3.10 -15.50 13.11
C ILE A 93 3.20 -14.23 12.23
N SER A 94 4.40 -13.94 11.72
CA SER A 94 4.64 -12.76 10.88
C SER A 94 4.03 -12.91 9.49
N THR A 95 4.06 -14.13 8.93
CA THR A 95 3.42 -14.46 7.64
C THR A 95 1.91 -14.21 7.71
N VAL A 96 1.21 -14.75 8.71
CA VAL A 96 -0.23 -14.54 8.90
C VAL A 96 -0.54 -13.06 9.13
N CYS A 97 0.28 -12.34 9.90
CA CYS A 97 0.10 -10.89 10.10
C CYS A 97 0.12 -10.12 8.79
N LEU A 98 1.15 -10.31 7.97
CA LEU A 98 1.29 -9.62 6.69
C LEU A 98 0.15 -9.99 5.75
N SER A 99 -0.18 -11.27 5.66
CA SER A 99 -1.29 -11.74 4.83
C SER A 99 -2.63 -11.17 5.28
N CYS A 100 -2.93 -11.15 6.58
CA CYS A 100 -4.15 -10.50 7.11
C CYS A 100 -4.14 -8.99 6.87
N THR A 101 -2.98 -8.32 6.97
CA THR A 101 -2.84 -6.88 6.69
C THR A 101 -3.19 -6.55 5.23
N PHE A 102 -2.72 -7.37 4.30
CA PHE A 102 -2.96 -7.16 2.88
C PHE A 102 -4.35 -7.65 2.44
N CYS A 103 -4.79 -8.84 2.87
CA CYS A 103 -6.09 -9.41 2.55
C CYS A 103 -7.25 -8.67 3.21
N GLY A 104 -7.07 -8.21 4.46
CA GLY A 104 -8.09 -7.50 5.24
C GLY A 104 -8.49 -6.16 4.63
N GLY A 105 -7.70 -5.61 3.69
CA GLY A 105 -8.03 -4.36 3.01
C GLY A 105 -9.33 -4.42 2.21
N LEU A 106 -9.73 -5.61 1.77
CA LEU A 106 -10.99 -5.82 1.09
C LEU A 106 -12.20 -5.53 2.00
N LEU A 107 -12.08 -5.85 3.30
CA LEU A 107 -13.12 -5.60 4.29
C LEU A 107 -13.24 -4.10 4.62
N ALA A 108 -12.20 -3.31 4.35
CA ALA A 108 -12.22 -1.88 4.67
C ALA A 108 -13.29 -1.12 3.87
N SER A 109 -13.45 -1.42 2.58
CA SER A 109 -14.41 -0.71 1.69
C SER A 109 -15.87 -0.78 2.18
N PRO A 110 -16.47 -1.96 2.44
CA PRO A 110 -17.84 -2.04 2.95
C PRO A 110 -17.96 -1.43 4.36
N ILE A 111 -16.96 -1.59 5.23
CA ILE A 111 -16.98 -1.01 6.57
C ILE A 111 -16.99 0.53 6.48
N ILE A 112 -16.13 1.12 5.65
CA ILE A 112 -16.11 2.57 5.40
C ILE A 112 -17.47 3.07 4.92
N ARG A 113 -18.19 2.28 4.11
CA ARG A 113 -19.54 2.63 3.65
C ARG A 113 -20.55 2.76 4.79
N TYR A 114 -20.54 1.82 5.73
CA TYR A 114 -21.55 1.75 6.79
C TYR A 114 -21.25 2.69 7.96
N ILE A 115 -19.99 2.75 8.41
CA ILE A 115 -19.61 3.50 9.62
C ILE A 115 -18.81 4.78 9.31
N GLY A 116 -18.39 4.99 8.06
CA GLY A 116 -17.59 6.15 7.64
C GLY A 116 -16.08 5.99 7.86
N LEU A 117 -15.29 6.85 7.23
CA LEU A 117 -13.81 6.81 7.29
C LEU A 117 -13.27 6.98 8.71
N ARG A 118 -13.80 7.95 9.47
CA ARG A 118 -13.36 8.27 10.84
C ARG A 118 -13.56 7.08 11.79
N ASN A 119 -14.76 6.52 11.82
CA ASN A 119 -15.08 5.42 12.72
C ASN A 119 -14.36 4.13 12.31
N THR A 120 -14.14 3.92 11.00
CA THR A 120 -13.32 2.79 10.53
C THR A 120 -11.88 2.89 11.02
N SER A 121 -11.29 4.10 11.03
CA SER A 121 -9.96 4.32 11.60
C SER A 121 -9.92 3.95 13.08
N LEU A 122 -10.90 4.43 13.87
CA LEU A 122 -10.96 4.15 15.31
C LEU A 122 -11.19 2.66 15.59
N LEU A 123 -12.04 2.00 14.79
CA LEU A 123 -12.26 0.56 14.87
C LEU A 123 -10.95 -0.21 14.61
N GLY A 124 -10.22 0.16 13.55
CA GLY A 124 -8.91 -0.42 13.24
C GLY A 124 -7.90 -0.23 14.39
N THR A 125 -7.87 0.95 15.01
CA THR A 125 -7.05 1.25 16.19
C THR A 125 -7.38 0.33 17.36
N VAL A 126 -8.66 0.18 17.70
CA VAL A 126 -9.09 -0.68 18.82
C VAL A 126 -8.73 -2.13 18.56
N ILE A 127 -9.01 -2.64 17.35
CA ILE A 127 -8.68 -4.02 16.96
C ILE A 127 -7.17 -4.24 17.04
N ALA A 128 -6.35 -3.39 16.42
CA ALA A 128 -4.89 -3.54 16.43
C ALA A 128 -4.29 -3.44 17.85
N THR A 129 -4.77 -2.48 18.64
CA THR A 129 -4.36 -2.31 20.04
C THR A 129 -4.68 -3.54 20.88
N SER A 130 -5.90 -4.10 20.70
CA SER A 130 -6.33 -5.32 21.38
C SER A 130 -5.48 -6.52 20.99
N GLY A 131 -5.04 -6.61 19.74
CA GLY A 131 -4.11 -7.64 19.27
C GLY A 131 -2.80 -7.65 20.05
N PHE A 132 -2.15 -6.49 20.19
CA PHE A 132 -0.92 -6.39 20.99
C PHE A 132 -1.17 -6.59 22.49
N LEU A 133 -2.27 -6.06 23.03
CA LEU A 133 -2.58 -6.21 24.45
C LEU A 133 -2.83 -7.68 24.80
N LEU A 134 -3.61 -8.39 23.99
CA LEU A 134 -3.86 -9.83 24.16
C LEU A 134 -2.58 -10.66 23.95
N ALA A 135 -1.70 -10.23 23.03
CA ALA A 135 -0.41 -10.88 22.84
C ALA A 135 0.49 -10.83 24.08
N SER A 136 0.33 -9.83 24.96
CA SER A 136 1.05 -9.76 26.24
C SER A 136 0.70 -10.87 27.22
N PHE A 137 -0.39 -11.61 26.99
CA PHE A 137 -0.81 -12.72 27.86
C PHE A 137 -0.64 -14.09 27.17
N SER A 138 -0.06 -14.10 25.97
CA SER A 138 0.05 -15.30 25.15
C SER A 138 1.20 -16.20 25.61
N THR A 139 0.87 -17.43 26.00
CA THR A 139 1.85 -18.47 26.40
C THR A 139 2.19 -19.49 25.32
N GLN A 140 1.39 -19.56 24.25
CA GLN A 140 1.49 -20.60 23.21
C GLN A 140 1.61 -19.95 21.83
N ILE A 141 2.24 -20.65 20.88
CA ILE A 141 2.43 -20.15 19.50
C ILE A 141 1.09 -19.80 18.85
N TRP A 142 0.06 -20.64 19.00
CA TRP A 142 -1.24 -20.38 18.39
C TRP A 142 -1.94 -19.15 19.00
N HIS A 143 -1.71 -18.83 20.28
CA HIS A 143 -2.19 -17.59 20.87
C HIS A 143 -1.57 -16.38 20.15
N LEU A 144 -0.26 -16.42 19.89
CA LEU A 144 0.45 -15.36 19.17
C LEU A 144 0.01 -15.24 17.71
N VAL A 145 -0.24 -16.37 17.02
CA VAL A 145 -0.79 -16.35 15.65
C VAL A 145 -2.17 -15.68 15.64
N LEU A 146 -3.03 -15.97 16.62
CA LEU A 146 -4.36 -15.37 16.69
C LEU A 146 -4.31 -13.87 17.04
N THR A 147 -3.49 -13.48 18.01
CA THR A 147 -3.45 -12.09 18.48
C THR A 147 -2.58 -11.18 17.59
N GLN A 148 -1.32 -11.55 17.34
CA GLN A 148 -0.39 -10.77 16.52
C GLN A 148 -0.57 -10.98 15.02
N GLY A 149 -0.94 -12.19 14.61
CA GLY A 149 -1.21 -12.49 13.21
C GLY A 149 -2.56 -11.91 12.80
N ILE A 150 -3.64 -12.52 13.28
CA ILE A 150 -4.98 -12.25 12.78
C ILE A 150 -5.54 -10.92 13.30
N ILE A 151 -5.66 -10.75 14.62
CA ILE A 151 -6.31 -9.58 15.21
C ILE A 151 -5.53 -8.31 14.84
N TYR A 152 -4.23 -8.26 15.13
CA TYR A 152 -3.41 -7.11 14.78
C TYR A 152 -3.36 -6.88 13.25
N GLY A 153 -3.18 -7.93 12.45
CA GLY A 153 -3.16 -7.82 10.99
C GLY A 153 -4.44 -7.22 10.41
N LEU A 154 -5.62 -7.63 10.90
CA LEU A 154 -6.90 -7.06 10.46
C LEU A 154 -7.06 -5.59 10.86
N GLY A 155 -6.68 -5.22 12.09
CA GLY A 155 -6.72 -3.82 12.52
C GLY A 155 -5.78 -2.94 11.69
N CYS A 156 -4.58 -3.44 11.41
CA CYS A 156 -3.60 -2.80 10.54
C CYS A 156 -4.14 -2.62 9.11
N ALA A 157 -4.82 -3.64 8.56
CA ALA A 157 -5.44 -3.59 7.23
C ALA A 157 -6.42 -2.43 7.08
N LEU A 158 -7.31 -2.24 8.07
CA LEU A 158 -8.30 -1.16 8.08
C LEU A 158 -7.61 0.21 8.10
N LEU A 159 -6.62 0.40 8.98
CA LEU A 159 -5.90 1.66 9.13
C LEU A 159 -5.10 2.04 7.89
N VAL A 160 -4.41 1.08 7.27
CA VAL A 160 -3.64 1.32 6.03
C VAL A 160 -4.59 1.74 4.90
N ASN A 161 -5.72 1.05 4.71
CA ASN A 161 -6.68 1.39 3.67
C ASN A 161 -7.33 2.75 3.89
N VAL A 162 -7.78 3.05 5.12
CA VAL A 162 -8.35 4.36 5.45
C VAL A 162 -7.32 5.46 5.18
N SER A 163 -6.06 5.26 5.56
CA SER A 163 -5.01 6.27 5.39
C SER A 163 -4.71 6.58 3.92
N LEU A 164 -4.64 5.54 3.08
CA LEU A 164 -4.39 5.69 1.65
C LEU A 164 -5.58 6.33 0.91
N THR A 165 -6.78 5.85 1.19
CA THR A 165 -8.01 6.39 0.59
C THR A 165 -8.19 7.85 1.00
N THR A 166 -8.05 8.18 2.28
CA THR A 166 -8.19 9.56 2.77
C THR A 166 -7.13 10.48 2.15
N ALA A 167 -5.86 10.06 2.09
CA ALA A 167 -4.82 10.86 1.44
C ALA A 167 -5.11 11.11 -0.05
N SER A 168 -5.67 10.12 -0.74
CA SER A 168 -6.04 10.25 -2.16
C SER A 168 -7.21 11.21 -2.42
N LEU A 169 -8.13 11.38 -1.47
CA LEU A 169 -9.30 12.27 -1.58
C LEU A 169 -8.97 13.75 -1.27
N TRP A 170 -7.99 13.98 -0.38
CA TRP A 170 -7.60 15.33 0.05
C TRP A 170 -6.58 16.00 -0.88
N PHE A 171 -5.80 15.22 -1.61
CA PHE A 171 -4.75 15.73 -2.51
C PHE A 171 -5.05 15.42 -3.97
N ASP A 172 -4.73 16.36 -4.86
CA ASP A 172 -4.90 16.22 -6.31
C ASP A 172 -3.62 16.65 -7.02
N LYS A 173 -3.30 17.94 -7.00
CA LYS A 173 -2.05 18.46 -7.58
C LYS A 173 -0.83 17.87 -6.90
N HIS A 174 -0.89 17.53 -5.61
CA HIS A 174 0.21 16.90 -4.86
C HIS A 174 -0.05 15.43 -4.49
N ARG A 175 -1.07 14.79 -5.09
CA ARG A 175 -1.53 13.43 -4.73
C ARG A 175 -0.42 12.39 -4.67
N ASN A 176 0.42 12.29 -5.71
CA ASN A 176 1.48 11.27 -5.75
C ASN A 176 2.45 11.44 -4.58
N VAL A 177 2.93 12.66 -4.33
CA VAL A 177 3.86 12.97 -3.23
C VAL A 177 3.23 12.67 -1.88
N ALA A 178 1.95 13.03 -1.70
CA ALA A 178 1.21 12.73 -0.47
C ALA A 178 1.14 11.21 -0.21
N ILE A 179 0.76 10.41 -1.20
CA ILE A 179 0.72 8.95 -1.09
C ILE A 179 2.13 8.37 -0.83
N GLY A 180 3.17 8.91 -1.47
CA GLY A 180 4.56 8.53 -1.24
C GLY A 180 5.02 8.78 0.19
N ILE A 181 4.68 9.94 0.77
CA ILE A 181 4.98 10.28 2.16
C ILE A 181 4.23 9.32 3.10
N VAL A 182 2.92 9.15 2.92
CA VAL A 182 2.07 8.29 3.76
C VAL A 182 2.58 6.85 3.76
N THR A 183 2.81 6.26 2.59
CA THR A 183 3.37 4.91 2.48
C THR A 183 4.78 4.85 3.06
N GLY A 184 5.58 5.90 2.91
CA GLY A 184 6.91 6.01 3.52
C GLY A 184 6.91 5.91 5.05
N GLY A 185 5.83 6.31 5.73
CA GLY A 185 5.73 6.32 7.19
C GLY A 185 6.12 5.00 7.84
N GLY A 186 5.72 3.86 7.24
CA GLY A 186 6.06 2.53 7.74
C GLY A 186 7.55 2.30 7.95
N ASN A 187 8.38 2.78 7.04
CA ASN A 187 9.84 2.59 7.10
C ASN A 187 10.48 3.44 8.21
N ILE A 188 9.99 4.67 8.42
CA ILE A 188 10.39 5.49 9.58
C ILE A 188 9.91 4.83 10.87
N GLY A 189 8.73 4.21 10.85
CA GLY A 189 8.21 3.43 11.96
C GLY A 189 9.14 2.29 12.34
N SER A 190 9.70 1.57 11.36
CA SER A 190 10.70 0.54 11.59
C SER A 190 11.96 1.10 12.29
N LEU A 191 12.45 2.28 11.87
CA LEU A 191 13.62 2.93 12.47
C LEU A 191 13.39 3.34 13.93
N LEU A 192 12.17 3.72 14.29
CA LEU A 192 11.84 4.17 15.64
C LEU A 192 11.43 3.02 16.56
N LEU A 193 10.52 2.16 16.09
CA LEU A 193 9.88 1.14 16.93
C LEU A 193 10.78 -0.07 17.18
N VAL A 194 11.64 -0.46 16.23
CA VAL A 194 12.55 -1.61 16.39
C VAL A 194 13.54 -1.40 17.56
N PRO A 195 14.27 -0.26 17.65
CA PRO A 195 15.13 0.00 18.81
C PRO A 195 14.36 0.11 20.12
N ILE A 196 13.17 0.72 20.12
CA ILE A 196 12.31 0.83 21.31
C ILE A 196 11.97 -0.56 21.83
N VAL A 197 11.42 -1.43 20.97
CA VAL A 197 11.06 -2.82 21.35
C VAL A 197 12.29 -3.60 21.82
N THR A 198 13.42 -3.49 21.13
CA THR A 198 14.67 -4.15 21.51
C THR A 198 15.17 -3.71 22.90
N ARG A 199 15.03 -2.42 23.22
CA ARG A 199 15.38 -1.88 24.55
C ARG A 199 14.42 -2.39 25.62
N PHE A 200 13.11 -2.43 25.36
CA PHE A 200 12.15 -2.97 26.34
C PHE A 200 12.37 -4.46 26.61
N ILE A 201 12.68 -5.25 25.58
CA ILE A 201 12.99 -6.68 25.74
C ILE A 201 14.27 -6.91 26.55
N SER A 202 15.29 -6.04 26.41
CA SER A 202 16.56 -6.21 27.14
C SER A 202 16.51 -5.78 28.61
N PHE A 203 15.65 -4.82 28.97
CA PHE A 203 15.54 -4.31 30.35
C PHE A 203 14.43 -4.97 31.17
N SER A 204 13.42 -5.53 30.53
CA SER A 204 12.22 -6.04 31.19
C SER A 204 11.87 -7.44 30.65
N THR A 205 10.60 -7.68 30.33
CA THR A 205 10.10 -8.90 29.70
C THR A 205 9.42 -8.57 28.37
N ILE A 206 9.23 -9.60 27.54
CA ILE A 206 8.53 -9.47 26.27
C ILE A 206 7.09 -8.96 26.44
N ASP A 207 6.44 -9.28 27.56
CA ASP A 207 5.07 -8.84 27.87
C ASP A 207 4.97 -7.31 27.95
N TRP A 208 5.94 -6.68 28.62
CA TRP A 208 6.01 -5.21 28.69
C TRP A 208 6.33 -4.59 27.34
N ALA A 209 7.09 -5.26 26.47
CA ALA A 209 7.29 -4.80 25.10
C ALA A 209 5.95 -4.76 24.33
N PHE A 210 5.09 -5.77 24.47
CA PHE A 210 3.75 -5.76 23.86
C PHE A 210 2.83 -4.69 24.44
N ARG A 211 2.82 -4.51 25.77
CA ARG A 211 2.01 -3.48 26.43
C ARG A 211 2.41 -2.08 26.01
N THR A 212 3.71 -1.79 25.99
CA THR A 212 4.22 -0.49 25.53
C THR A 212 3.86 -0.23 24.08
N LEU A 213 4.01 -1.24 23.21
CA LEU A 213 3.64 -1.11 21.79
C LEU A 213 2.14 -0.88 21.62
N SER A 214 1.31 -1.59 22.38
CA SER A 214 -0.15 -1.40 22.42
C SER A 214 -0.53 0.02 22.84
N ILE A 215 0.06 0.54 23.92
CA ILE A 215 -0.21 1.90 24.42
C ILE A 215 0.20 2.96 23.39
N LEU A 216 1.40 2.83 22.81
CA LEU A 216 1.87 3.76 21.79
C LEU A 216 0.96 3.72 20.56
N TYR A 217 0.60 2.52 20.09
CA TYR A 217 -0.30 2.35 18.96
C TYR A 217 -1.66 3.02 19.23
N PHE A 218 -2.26 2.78 20.40
CA PHE A 218 -3.55 3.35 20.79
C PHE A 218 -3.54 4.87 20.84
N VAL A 219 -2.55 5.46 21.50
CA VAL A 219 -2.46 6.92 21.68
C VAL A 219 -2.26 7.61 20.35
N PHE A 220 -1.26 7.20 19.56
CA PHE A 220 -0.92 7.91 18.33
C PHE A 220 -1.95 7.66 17.23
N THR A 221 -2.34 6.42 16.98
CA THR A 221 -3.34 6.13 15.92
C THR A 221 -4.75 6.53 16.34
N GLY A 222 -5.07 6.49 17.64
CA GLY A 222 -6.35 6.97 18.17
C GLY A 222 -6.53 8.47 17.97
N VAL A 223 -5.51 9.28 18.33
CA VAL A 223 -5.51 10.73 18.06
C VAL A 223 -5.64 11.00 16.56
N CYS A 224 -4.90 10.27 15.72
CA CYS A 224 -5.02 10.38 14.26
C CYS A 224 -6.42 10.01 13.74
N GLY A 225 -7.04 8.98 14.32
CA GLY A 225 -8.42 8.60 14.03
C GLY A 225 -9.42 9.72 14.28
N PHE A 226 -9.23 10.52 15.34
CA PHE A 226 -10.05 11.70 15.60
C PHE A 226 -9.79 12.87 14.64
N LEU A 227 -8.56 12.99 14.12
CA LEU A 227 -8.17 14.00 13.14
C LEU A 227 -8.68 13.69 11.73
N ILE A 228 -8.88 12.41 11.39
CA ILE A 228 -9.39 11.98 10.08
C ILE A 228 -10.82 12.48 9.88
N ARG A 229 -11.00 13.28 8.83
CA ARG A 229 -12.29 13.81 8.40
C ARG A 229 -12.55 13.49 6.92
N PRO A 230 -13.75 13.01 6.56
CA PRO A 230 -14.13 12.88 5.16
C PRO A 230 -14.20 14.27 4.53
N ARG A 231 -13.67 14.40 3.32
CA ARG A 231 -13.67 15.66 2.57
C ARG A 231 -15.02 15.95 1.92
N VAL A 232 -15.55 14.92 1.28
CA VAL A 232 -16.87 14.84 0.63
C VAL A 232 -17.51 13.55 1.12
N GLU A 233 -18.83 13.38 0.95
CA GLU A 233 -19.48 12.10 1.22
C GLU A 233 -18.87 11.01 0.33
N PHE A 234 -17.91 10.27 0.88
CA PHE A 234 -17.31 9.12 0.23
C PHE A 234 -18.18 7.90 0.52
N LYS A 235 -19.01 7.52 -0.44
CA LYS A 235 -19.80 6.29 -0.39
C LYS A 235 -19.16 5.25 -1.30
N PRO A 236 -18.24 4.42 -0.79
CA PRO A 236 -17.70 3.32 -1.59
C PRO A 236 -18.85 2.35 -1.97
N PRO A 237 -18.68 1.56 -3.04
CA PRO A 237 -19.69 0.60 -3.46
C PRO A 237 -20.03 -0.42 -2.35
N PRO A 238 -21.28 -0.94 -2.31
CA PRO A 238 -21.73 -1.93 -1.32
C PRO A 238 -20.91 -3.22 -1.31
N SER A 239 -20.44 -3.62 -2.49
CA SER A 239 -19.89 -4.95 -2.71
C SER A 239 -18.48 -5.05 -2.12
N VAL A 240 -18.26 -6.09 -1.33
CA VAL A 240 -16.94 -6.42 -0.79
C VAL A 240 -15.99 -6.71 -1.95
N ILE A 241 -16.43 -7.50 -2.93
CA ILE A 241 -15.70 -7.78 -4.17
C ILE A 241 -16.62 -7.51 -5.36
N ASP A 242 -16.15 -6.67 -6.28
CA ASP A 242 -16.72 -6.58 -7.62
C ASP A 242 -15.84 -7.41 -8.56
N PHE A 243 -16.25 -8.66 -8.80
CA PHE A 243 -15.55 -9.59 -9.69
C PHE A 243 -15.51 -9.10 -11.14
N SER A 244 -16.28 -8.06 -11.51
CA SER A 244 -16.14 -7.44 -12.83
C SER A 244 -14.74 -6.83 -13.03
N MET A 245 -14.05 -6.44 -11.95
CA MET A 245 -12.68 -5.91 -12.00
C MET A 245 -11.67 -6.96 -12.43
N LEU A 246 -11.93 -8.25 -12.17
CA LEU A 246 -11.09 -9.36 -12.66
C LEU A 246 -11.28 -9.63 -14.16
N LYS A 247 -12.20 -8.92 -14.83
CA LYS A 247 -12.36 -8.95 -16.29
C LYS A 247 -11.61 -7.82 -16.99
N ASP A 248 -11.20 -6.78 -16.26
CA ASP A 248 -10.47 -5.65 -16.83
C ASP A 248 -8.98 -6.02 -17.01
N PRO A 249 -8.48 -6.10 -18.26
CA PRO A 249 -7.08 -6.47 -18.51
C PRO A 249 -6.08 -5.51 -17.89
N VAL A 250 -6.43 -4.23 -17.68
CA VAL A 250 -5.55 -3.26 -17.02
C VAL A 250 -5.42 -3.61 -15.53
N ALA A 251 -6.54 -3.88 -14.86
CA ALA A 251 -6.56 -4.27 -13.45
C ALA A 251 -5.80 -5.59 -13.22
N ILE A 252 -6.03 -6.60 -14.08
CA ILE A 252 -5.34 -7.90 -13.99
C ILE A 252 -3.82 -7.73 -14.05
N MET A 253 -3.30 -6.89 -14.95
CA MET A 253 -1.86 -6.67 -15.04
C MET A 253 -1.31 -5.95 -13.81
N ILE A 254 -2.04 -4.98 -13.24
CA ILE A 254 -1.66 -4.32 -11.98
C ILE A 254 -1.58 -5.36 -10.84
N PHE A 255 -2.57 -6.25 -10.74
CA PHE A 255 -2.59 -7.29 -9.71
C PHE A 255 -1.44 -8.28 -9.89
N LEU A 256 -1.22 -8.76 -11.12
CA LEU A 256 -0.16 -9.71 -11.43
C LEU A 256 1.23 -9.13 -11.15
N SER A 257 1.49 -7.88 -11.54
CA SER A 257 2.73 -7.19 -11.20
C SER A 257 2.95 -7.09 -9.69
N GLY A 258 1.89 -6.79 -8.92
CA GLY A 258 1.95 -6.74 -7.47
C GLY A 258 2.25 -8.09 -6.82
N MET A 259 1.62 -9.16 -7.31
CA MET A 259 1.84 -10.53 -6.81
C MET A 259 3.26 -11.01 -7.04
N ILE A 260 3.76 -10.87 -8.27
CA ILE A 260 5.07 -11.41 -8.65
C ILE A 260 6.19 -10.63 -7.96
N MET A 261 6.06 -9.30 -7.83
CA MET A 261 7.04 -8.49 -7.10
C MET A 261 7.19 -8.94 -5.64
N GLN A 262 6.11 -9.38 -4.99
CA GLN A 262 6.17 -9.79 -3.59
C GLN A 262 7.12 -10.98 -3.37
N VAL A 263 7.30 -11.84 -4.38
CA VAL A 263 8.24 -12.96 -4.31
C VAL A 263 9.65 -12.47 -3.97
N GLY A 264 10.19 -11.58 -4.80
CA GLY A 264 11.56 -11.10 -4.64
C GLY A 264 11.76 -10.20 -3.43
N TYR A 265 10.74 -9.45 -3.02
CA TYR A 265 10.80 -8.62 -1.81
C TYR A 265 10.91 -9.46 -0.54
N ASN A 266 10.04 -10.46 -0.38
CA ASN A 266 10.03 -11.28 0.83
C ASN A 266 11.30 -12.12 0.96
N ALA A 267 11.88 -12.59 -0.16
CA ALA A 267 13.14 -13.32 -0.13
C ALA A 267 14.29 -12.52 0.48
N VAL A 268 14.40 -11.22 0.17
CA VAL A 268 15.44 -10.36 0.77
C VAL A 268 15.16 -10.15 2.25
N VAL A 269 13.93 -9.81 2.61
CA VAL A 269 13.57 -9.55 4.02
C VAL A 269 13.84 -10.77 4.90
N LEU A 270 13.58 -11.98 4.40
CA LEU A 270 13.70 -13.22 5.17
C LEU A 270 15.13 -13.79 5.19
N TYR A 271 15.80 -13.86 4.04
CA TYR A 271 17.04 -14.63 3.90
C TYR A 271 18.30 -13.77 3.85
N PHE A 272 18.20 -12.47 3.54
CA PHE A 272 19.39 -11.62 3.41
C PHE A 272 20.16 -11.44 4.73
N PRO A 273 19.52 -11.18 5.88
CA PRO A 273 20.25 -11.08 7.15
C PRO A 273 20.96 -12.39 7.52
N SER A 274 20.33 -13.55 7.28
CA SER A 274 20.94 -14.87 7.53
C SER A 274 22.13 -15.13 6.61
N ASN A 275 22.05 -14.76 5.34
CA ASN A 275 23.16 -14.85 4.39
C ASN A 275 24.38 -14.04 4.86
N LEU A 276 24.16 -12.82 5.37
CA LEU A 276 25.24 -12.01 5.94
C LEU A 276 25.93 -12.69 7.13
N VAL A 277 25.15 -13.35 7.99
CA VAL A 277 25.70 -14.07 9.15
C VAL A 277 26.53 -15.27 8.71
N ASP A 278 26.06 -16.01 7.69
CA ASP A 278 26.76 -17.18 7.17
C ASP A 278 28.11 -16.85 6.50
N ILE A 279 28.28 -15.63 5.98
CA ILE A 279 29.58 -15.15 5.45
C ILE A 279 30.47 -14.52 6.54
N GLY A 280 30.09 -14.60 7.81
CA GLY A 280 30.88 -14.17 8.96
C GLY A 280 30.58 -12.75 9.48
N VAL A 281 29.51 -12.10 9.03
CA VAL A 281 29.09 -10.79 9.58
C VAL A 281 28.41 -11.00 10.93
N SER A 282 28.68 -10.13 11.90
CA SER A 282 28.00 -10.22 13.20
C SER A 282 26.48 -10.08 13.07
N GLN A 283 25.72 -10.84 13.87
CA GLN A 283 24.26 -10.76 13.93
C GLN A 283 23.77 -9.32 14.19
N THR A 284 24.49 -8.57 15.02
CA THR A 284 24.18 -7.17 15.35
C THR A 284 24.32 -6.27 14.12
N THR A 285 25.40 -6.43 13.36
CA THR A 285 25.60 -5.68 12.12
C THR A 285 24.55 -6.03 11.08
N ALA A 286 24.25 -7.32 10.88
CA ALA A 286 23.22 -7.78 9.94
C ALA A 286 21.83 -7.21 10.29
N SER A 287 21.50 -7.18 11.59
CA SER A 287 20.24 -6.60 12.08
C SER A 287 20.19 -5.08 11.90
N ASN A 288 21.30 -4.38 12.15
CA ASN A 288 21.39 -2.93 11.98
C ASN A 288 21.27 -2.49 10.52
N LEU A 289 21.67 -3.33 9.57
CA LEU A 289 21.54 -3.02 8.15
C LEU A 289 20.08 -2.90 7.70
N ILE A 290 19.13 -3.53 8.39
CA ILE A 290 17.69 -3.38 8.13
C ILE A 290 17.27 -1.91 8.26
N MET A 291 17.91 -1.15 9.14
CA MET A 291 17.68 0.30 9.27
C MET A 291 18.17 1.06 8.03
N VAL A 292 19.33 0.69 7.49
CA VAL A 292 19.85 1.28 6.24
C VAL A 292 18.90 0.99 5.08
N PHE A 293 18.44 -0.26 4.96
CA PHE A 293 17.45 -0.66 3.97
C PHE A 293 16.14 0.12 4.10
N SER A 294 15.61 0.25 5.32
CA SER A 294 14.38 1.00 5.59
C SER A 294 14.52 2.48 5.21
N THR A 295 15.68 3.07 5.50
CA THR A 295 15.99 4.47 5.13
C THR A 295 16.05 4.64 3.61
N ALA A 296 16.76 3.77 2.91
CA ALA A 296 16.83 3.79 1.45
C ALA A 296 15.43 3.63 0.82
N LEU A 297 14.60 2.75 1.38
CA LEU A 297 13.24 2.52 0.93
C LEU A 297 12.30 3.70 1.19
N PHE A 298 12.49 4.41 2.31
CA PHE A 298 11.78 5.66 2.56
C PHE A 298 12.09 6.73 1.51
N ILE A 299 13.37 6.95 1.23
CA ILE A 299 13.82 7.93 0.23
C ILE A 299 13.32 7.54 -1.16
N SER A 300 13.33 6.24 -1.48
CA SER A 300 12.76 5.72 -2.73
C SER A 300 11.30 6.07 -2.89
N ARG A 301 10.45 5.82 -1.88
CA ARG A 301 9.01 6.07 -1.96
C ARG A 301 8.70 7.54 -2.23
N ILE A 302 9.41 8.46 -1.57
CA ILE A 302 9.25 9.90 -1.81
C ILE A 302 9.73 10.26 -3.22
N SER A 303 10.93 9.81 -3.59
CA SER A 303 11.56 10.15 -4.88
C SER A 303 10.72 9.65 -6.06
N THR A 304 10.35 8.37 -6.05
CA THR A 304 9.54 7.74 -7.10
C THR A 304 8.17 8.40 -7.20
N SER A 305 7.53 8.68 -6.07
CA SER A 305 6.24 9.37 -6.03
C SER A 305 6.31 10.81 -6.52
N TYR A 306 7.38 11.53 -6.23
CA TYR A 306 7.62 12.89 -6.73
C TYR A 306 7.86 12.91 -8.24
N PHE A 307 8.76 12.06 -8.74
CA PHE A 307 9.11 12.02 -10.17
C PHE A 307 8.04 11.36 -11.05
N SER A 308 7.12 10.57 -10.47
CA SER A 308 6.08 9.85 -11.21
C SER A 308 5.19 10.73 -12.09
N LYS A 309 4.98 12.00 -11.71
CA LYS A 309 4.20 12.95 -12.54
C LYS A 309 4.89 13.32 -13.84
N ARG A 310 6.24 13.40 -13.84
CA ARG A 310 7.03 13.84 -14.99
C ARG A 310 7.47 12.65 -15.85
N LEU A 311 7.95 11.59 -15.20
CA LEU A 311 8.52 10.42 -15.89
C LEU A 311 7.47 9.37 -16.23
N GLY A 312 6.27 9.47 -15.65
CA GLY A 312 5.16 8.52 -15.82
C GLY A 312 5.10 7.48 -14.70
N GLU A 313 3.90 7.22 -14.20
CA GLU A 313 3.64 6.39 -13.03
C GLU A 313 3.92 4.90 -13.30
N ILE A 314 3.81 4.46 -14.55
CA ILE A 314 4.10 3.08 -15.00
C ILE A 314 5.57 2.94 -15.43
N ASN A 315 6.20 4.01 -15.93
CA ASN A 315 7.57 3.95 -16.44
C ASN A 315 8.61 3.80 -15.32
N ILE A 316 8.41 4.48 -14.19
CA ILE A 316 9.34 4.40 -13.05
C ILE A 316 9.43 2.96 -12.52
N PRO A 317 8.33 2.25 -12.21
CA PRO A 317 8.39 0.85 -11.78
C PRO A 317 9.08 -0.05 -12.80
N ILE A 318 8.85 0.12 -14.11
CA ILE A 318 9.53 -0.70 -15.14
C ILE A 318 11.05 -0.59 -15.00
N VAL A 319 11.58 0.64 -14.94
CA VAL A 319 13.03 0.88 -14.84
C VAL A 319 13.57 0.39 -13.51
N PHE A 320 12.89 0.69 -12.41
CA PHE A 320 13.31 0.29 -11.07
C PHE A 320 13.35 -1.23 -10.89
N GLN A 321 12.35 -1.95 -11.43
CA GLN A 321 12.33 -3.40 -11.38
C GLN A 321 13.37 -4.04 -12.31
N ALA A 322 13.67 -3.44 -13.46
CA ALA A 322 14.75 -3.90 -14.32
C ALA A 322 16.12 -3.76 -13.64
N ILE A 323 16.39 -2.62 -13.02
CA ILE A 323 17.61 -2.41 -12.22
C ILE A 323 17.68 -3.42 -11.07
N THR A 324 16.56 -3.63 -10.37
CA THR A 324 16.47 -4.58 -9.25
C THR A 324 16.80 -6.00 -9.70
N ALA A 325 16.22 -6.46 -10.81
CA ALA A 325 16.56 -7.77 -11.37
C ALA A 325 18.05 -7.93 -11.68
N ILE A 326 18.68 -6.89 -12.27
CA ILE A 326 20.11 -6.90 -12.60
C ILE A 326 20.96 -7.01 -11.32
N ILE A 327 20.69 -6.20 -10.29
CA ILE A 327 21.49 -6.23 -9.06
C ILE A 327 21.32 -7.55 -8.28
N PHE A 328 20.16 -8.21 -8.36
CA PHE A 328 19.99 -9.56 -7.80
C PHE A 328 20.93 -10.56 -8.47
N LEU A 329 20.94 -10.58 -9.80
CA LEU A 329 21.69 -11.56 -10.59
C LEU A 329 23.20 -11.26 -10.64
N THR A 330 23.59 -9.99 -10.49
CA THR A 330 25.01 -9.59 -10.58
C THR A 330 25.67 -9.42 -9.22
N MET A 331 25.01 -8.81 -8.24
CA MET A 331 25.63 -8.50 -6.94
C MET A 331 25.38 -9.61 -5.92
N TRP A 332 24.11 -9.98 -5.69
CA TRP A 332 23.79 -10.97 -4.66
C TRP A 332 24.08 -12.41 -5.10
N TYR A 333 23.82 -12.76 -6.36
CA TYR A 333 24.02 -14.12 -6.85
C TYR A 333 25.51 -14.50 -7.05
N LEU A 334 26.33 -13.55 -7.55
CA LEU A 334 27.73 -13.82 -7.91
C LEU A 334 28.72 -13.54 -6.77
N SER A 335 28.38 -12.67 -5.82
CA SER A 335 29.32 -12.20 -4.80
C SER A 335 28.94 -12.64 -3.39
N SER A 336 29.96 -12.98 -2.60
CA SER A 336 29.87 -13.19 -1.16
C SER A 336 30.65 -12.14 -0.37
N SER A 337 31.11 -11.07 -1.03
CA SER A 337 31.84 -9.99 -0.37
C SER A 337 30.88 -9.07 0.36
N PHE A 338 31.18 -8.78 1.63
CA PHE A 338 30.36 -7.89 2.47
C PHE A 338 30.11 -6.52 1.81
N SER A 339 31.13 -5.92 1.20
CA SER A 339 31.01 -4.61 0.54
C SER A 339 30.04 -4.63 -0.64
N VAL A 340 30.07 -5.71 -1.44
CA VAL A 340 29.17 -5.88 -2.59
C VAL A 340 27.74 -6.14 -2.11
N LEU A 341 27.56 -6.96 -1.08
CA LEU A 341 26.25 -7.24 -0.50
C LEU A 341 25.65 -6.02 0.21
N LEU A 342 26.47 -5.21 0.87
CA LEU A 342 26.05 -3.94 1.45
C LEU A 342 25.54 -2.98 0.36
N ALA A 343 26.30 -2.84 -0.74
CA ALA A 343 25.88 -2.03 -1.87
C ALA A 343 24.59 -2.57 -2.50
N PHE A 344 24.47 -3.90 -2.67
CA PHE A 344 23.23 -4.55 -3.12
C PHE A 344 22.05 -4.18 -2.20
N TYR A 345 22.21 -4.25 -0.88
CA TYR A 345 21.12 -4.02 0.05
C TYR A 345 20.63 -2.57 0.05
N ILE A 346 21.54 -1.60 -0.09
CA ILE A 346 21.21 -0.18 -0.25
C ILE A 346 20.47 0.06 -1.57
N LEU A 347 21.01 -0.46 -2.67
CA LEU A 347 20.41 -0.31 -4.00
C LEU A 347 19.04 -1.01 -4.06
N PHE A 348 18.93 -2.19 -3.45
CA PHE A 348 17.67 -2.91 -3.35
C PHE A 348 16.64 -2.14 -2.53
N GLY A 349 17.03 -1.55 -1.39
CA GLY A 349 16.17 -0.64 -0.64
C GLY A 349 15.67 0.51 -1.48
N PHE A 350 16.53 1.08 -2.32
CA PHE A 350 16.14 2.19 -3.18
C PHE A 350 15.30 1.78 -4.40
N PHE A 351 15.62 0.69 -5.09
CA PHE A 351 14.96 0.33 -6.36
C PHE A 351 13.83 -0.70 -6.21
N GLY A 352 13.95 -1.63 -5.27
CA GLY A 352 13.21 -2.90 -5.29
C GLY A 352 11.73 -2.84 -4.95
N PHE A 353 11.24 -1.78 -4.31
CA PHE A 353 9.85 -1.76 -3.81
C PHE A 353 9.10 -0.45 -4.12
N SER A 354 9.42 0.15 -5.27
CA SER A 354 8.77 1.38 -5.78
C SER A 354 7.31 1.18 -6.21
N PHE A 355 6.96 -0.01 -6.69
CA PHE A 355 5.63 -0.29 -7.23
C PHE A 355 4.53 -0.20 -6.16
N PHE A 356 4.82 -0.53 -4.89
CA PHE A 356 3.80 -0.52 -3.83
C PHE A 356 3.10 0.85 -3.64
N ALA A 357 3.86 1.94 -3.69
CA ALA A 357 3.29 3.28 -3.59
C ALA A 357 2.65 3.72 -4.92
N LEU A 358 3.30 3.40 -6.03
CA LEU A 358 2.86 3.81 -7.36
C LEU A 358 1.63 3.04 -7.86
N SER A 359 1.39 1.82 -7.39
CA SER A 359 0.24 1.03 -7.77
C SER A 359 -1.07 1.71 -7.35
N SER A 360 -1.13 2.29 -6.14
CA SER A 360 -2.28 3.09 -5.70
C SER A 360 -2.44 4.38 -6.48
N VAL A 361 -1.33 5.00 -6.90
CA VAL A 361 -1.34 6.18 -7.76
C VAL A 361 -1.88 5.84 -9.16
N ILE A 362 -1.44 4.71 -9.74
CA ILE A 362 -1.91 4.18 -11.03
C ILE A 362 -3.41 3.89 -10.93
N VAL A 363 -3.86 3.15 -9.92
CA VAL A 363 -5.28 2.85 -9.69
C VAL A 363 -6.09 4.15 -9.64
N ALA A 364 -5.67 5.11 -8.82
CA ALA A 364 -6.41 6.36 -8.66
C ALA A 364 -6.34 7.28 -9.90
N LYS A 365 -5.46 7.01 -10.89
CA LYS A 365 -5.34 7.79 -12.12
C LYS A 365 -6.23 7.23 -13.24
N TYR A 366 -6.34 5.91 -13.32
CA TYR A 366 -7.05 5.24 -14.41
C TYR A 366 -8.49 4.83 -14.07
N TYR A 367 -8.88 4.92 -12.79
CA TYR A 367 -10.22 4.52 -12.33
C TYR A 367 -10.93 5.66 -11.60
N PRO A 368 -12.28 5.68 -11.63
CA PRO A 368 -13.09 6.63 -10.87
C PRO A 368 -12.82 6.56 -9.36
N GLU A 369 -12.87 7.70 -8.66
CA GLU A 369 -12.56 7.83 -7.23
C GLU A 369 -13.33 6.82 -6.35
N GLU A 370 -14.59 6.53 -6.69
CA GLU A 370 -15.47 5.57 -5.99
C GLU A 370 -14.92 4.13 -5.99
N LYS A 371 -14.23 3.74 -7.07
CA LYS A 371 -13.70 2.38 -7.26
C LYS A 371 -12.27 2.22 -6.74
N VAL A 372 -11.59 3.32 -6.40
CA VAL A 372 -10.17 3.31 -5.98
C VAL A 372 -9.96 2.47 -4.72
N SER A 373 -10.83 2.62 -3.71
CA SER A 373 -10.73 1.84 -2.46
C SER A 373 -10.87 0.34 -2.72
N GLN A 374 -11.82 -0.05 -3.58
CA GLN A 374 -12.06 -1.45 -3.92
C GLN A 374 -10.91 -2.06 -4.73
N LEU A 375 -10.38 -1.32 -5.71
CA LEU A 375 -9.24 -1.78 -6.52
C LEU A 375 -7.95 -1.89 -5.71
N ASN A 376 -7.68 -0.94 -4.81
CA ASN A 376 -6.56 -1.04 -3.88
C ASN A 376 -6.75 -2.23 -2.93
N GLY A 377 -7.96 -2.44 -2.40
CA GLY A 377 -8.29 -3.61 -1.57
C GLY A 377 -8.05 -4.93 -2.31
N LEU A 378 -8.46 -5.04 -3.59
CA LEU A 378 -8.26 -6.23 -4.41
C LEU A 378 -6.78 -6.42 -4.79
N LEU A 379 -6.06 -5.34 -5.12
CA LEU A 379 -4.62 -5.38 -5.35
C LEU A 379 -3.88 -5.90 -4.12
N TYR A 380 -4.19 -5.37 -2.94
CA TYR A 380 -3.57 -5.80 -1.69
C TYR A 380 -3.96 -7.23 -1.34
N LEU A 381 -5.21 -7.64 -1.56
CA LEU A 381 -5.60 -9.05 -1.43
C LEU A 381 -4.70 -9.96 -2.27
N MET A 382 -4.48 -9.63 -3.53
CA MET A 382 -3.61 -10.40 -4.42
C MET A 382 -2.17 -10.43 -3.90
N MET A 383 -1.63 -9.29 -3.44
CA MET A 383 -0.30 -9.23 -2.82
C MET A 383 -0.22 -10.06 -1.51
N GLY A 384 -1.29 -10.11 -0.71
CA GLY A 384 -1.35 -10.90 0.52
C GLY A 384 -1.42 -12.41 0.25
N LEU A 385 -2.19 -12.82 -0.75
CA LEU A 385 -2.23 -14.20 -1.23
C LEU A 385 -0.88 -14.64 -1.81
N ALA A 386 -0.20 -13.74 -2.53
CA ALA A 386 1.14 -13.99 -3.02
C ALA A 386 2.11 -14.32 -1.87
N ILE A 387 2.05 -13.60 -0.74
CA ILE A 387 2.88 -13.89 0.43
C ILE A 387 2.61 -15.31 0.98
N LEU A 388 1.34 -15.69 1.13
CA LEU A 388 0.96 -17.02 1.64
C LEU A 388 1.47 -18.17 0.77
N ILE A 389 1.48 -17.97 -0.56
CA ILE A 389 1.92 -18.99 -1.51
C ILE A 389 3.44 -19.00 -1.61
N PHE A 390 4.06 -17.83 -1.71
CA PHE A 390 5.46 -17.73 -2.09
C PHE A 390 6.42 -17.88 -0.91
N VAL A 391 6.07 -17.45 0.31
CA VAL A 391 6.97 -17.63 1.47
C VAL A 391 7.26 -19.13 1.73
N PRO A 392 6.25 -20.02 1.82
CA PRO A 392 6.50 -21.46 1.91
C PRO A 392 7.22 -22.01 0.66
N SER A 393 6.87 -21.52 -0.53
CA SER A 393 7.54 -21.97 -1.77
C SER A 393 9.04 -21.66 -1.78
N THR A 394 9.43 -20.45 -1.35
CA THR A 394 10.84 -20.05 -1.21
C THR A 394 11.58 -20.90 -0.18
N GLU A 395 10.91 -21.30 0.90
CA GLU A 395 11.50 -22.17 1.92
C GLU A 395 11.71 -23.59 1.38
N VAL A 396 10.76 -24.15 0.63
CA VAL A 396 10.94 -25.44 -0.04
C VAL A 396 12.09 -25.40 -1.05
N ILE A 397 12.25 -24.30 -1.79
CA ILE A 397 13.38 -24.09 -2.70
C ILE A 397 14.70 -24.07 -1.91
N PHE A 398 14.74 -23.34 -0.80
CA PHE A 398 15.92 -23.27 0.08
C PHE A 398 16.29 -24.64 0.66
N GLN A 399 15.31 -25.45 1.05
CA GLN A 399 15.52 -26.80 1.58
C GLN A 399 16.00 -27.78 0.50
N LYS A 400 15.25 -27.90 -0.60
CA LYS A 400 15.49 -28.94 -1.63
C LYS A 400 16.66 -28.65 -2.55
N HIS A 401 16.84 -27.38 -2.93
CA HIS A 401 17.86 -26.98 -3.92
C HIS A 401 19.02 -26.24 -3.27
N GLY A 402 18.78 -25.58 -2.13
CA GLY A 402 19.81 -24.87 -1.37
C GLY A 402 20.49 -25.72 -0.30
N ASN A 403 20.00 -26.92 0.01
CA ASN A 403 20.47 -27.75 1.13
C ASN A 403 20.59 -26.96 2.45
N ARG A 404 19.75 -25.94 2.65
CA ARG A 404 19.79 -24.99 3.78
C ARG A 404 21.12 -24.24 4.01
N THR A 405 22.00 -24.26 3.02
CA THR A 405 23.35 -23.66 3.12
C THR A 405 23.63 -22.71 1.95
N SER A 406 23.03 -22.97 0.79
CA SER A 406 23.16 -22.17 -0.41
C SER A 406 21.90 -21.33 -0.66
N TYR A 407 22.06 -20.01 -0.61
CA TYR A 407 20.99 -19.05 -0.94
C TYR A 407 20.79 -18.87 -2.45
N LYS A 408 21.71 -19.37 -3.29
CA LYS A 408 21.70 -19.13 -4.75
C LYS A 408 20.36 -19.46 -5.45
N PRO A 409 19.67 -20.58 -5.15
CA PRO A 409 18.39 -20.89 -5.78
C PRO A 409 17.29 -19.88 -5.41
N VAL A 410 17.27 -19.41 -4.16
CA VAL A 410 16.33 -18.39 -3.68
C VAL A 410 16.62 -17.04 -4.34
N ILE A 411 17.89 -16.67 -4.48
CA ILE A 411 18.33 -15.44 -5.14
C ILE A 411 17.93 -15.46 -6.63
N LEU A 412 18.16 -16.58 -7.32
CA LEU A 412 17.81 -16.74 -8.73
C LEU A 412 16.29 -16.63 -8.93
N PHE A 413 15.50 -17.37 -8.14
CA PHE A 413 14.05 -17.30 -8.19
C PHE A 413 13.53 -15.86 -7.96
N SER A 414 14.13 -15.14 -7.02
CA SER A 414 13.80 -13.75 -6.71
C SER A 414 14.16 -12.79 -7.84
N GLY A 415 15.36 -12.89 -8.41
CA GLY A 415 15.78 -12.05 -9.54
C GLY A 415 14.92 -12.27 -10.79
N VAL A 416 14.58 -13.53 -11.08
CA VAL A 416 13.66 -13.89 -12.18
C VAL A 416 12.26 -13.33 -11.95
N SER A 417 11.76 -13.35 -10.72
CA SER A 417 10.45 -12.76 -10.39
C SER A 417 10.40 -11.25 -10.70
N TYR A 418 11.49 -10.52 -10.40
CA TYR A 418 11.60 -9.11 -10.78
C TYR A 418 11.62 -8.91 -12.30
N LEU A 419 12.32 -9.77 -13.06
CA LEU A 419 12.28 -9.74 -14.53
C LEU A 419 10.86 -9.97 -15.07
N ILE A 420 10.15 -10.98 -14.56
CA ILE A 420 8.76 -11.25 -14.95
C ILE A 420 7.87 -10.04 -14.64
N THR A 421 8.10 -9.40 -13.49
CA THR A 421 7.39 -8.16 -13.13
C THR A 421 7.62 -7.06 -14.17
N VAL A 422 8.84 -6.88 -14.69
CA VAL A 422 9.11 -5.93 -15.79
C VAL A 422 8.24 -6.23 -17.01
N PHE A 423 8.15 -7.49 -17.44
CA PHE A 423 7.33 -7.87 -18.59
C PHE A 423 5.84 -7.58 -18.36
N THR A 424 5.31 -7.88 -17.17
CA THR A 424 3.91 -7.57 -16.83
C THR A 424 3.63 -6.07 -16.81
N LEU A 425 4.57 -5.25 -16.34
CA LEU A 425 4.45 -3.79 -16.34
C LEU A 425 4.57 -3.19 -17.75
N ILE A 426 5.39 -3.77 -18.62
CA ILE A 426 5.44 -3.40 -20.03
C ILE A 426 4.11 -3.73 -20.71
N ALA A 427 3.54 -4.92 -20.46
CA ALA A 427 2.22 -5.30 -20.95
C ALA A 427 1.14 -4.32 -20.44
N LEU A 428 1.16 -3.96 -19.16
CA LEU A 428 0.29 -2.92 -18.58
C LEU A 428 0.42 -1.60 -19.34
N ARG A 429 1.64 -1.12 -19.59
CA ARG A 429 1.89 0.11 -20.35
C ARG A 429 1.30 0.06 -21.75
N ILE A 430 1.45 -1.06 -22.46
CA ILE A 430 0.91 -1.27 -23.81
C ILE A 430 -0.63 -1.26 -23.78
N LEU A 431 -1.25 -1.96 -22.84
CA LEU A 431 -2.71 -2.04 -22.71
C LEU A 431 -3.33 -0.67 -22.39
N VAL A 432 -2.73 0.07 -21.44
CA VAL A 432 -3.15 1.43 -21.10
C VAL A 432 -3.04 2.35 -22.31
N LYS A 433 -1.96 2.25 -23.10
CA LYS A 433 -1.81 3.01 -24.33
C LYS A 433 -2.87 2.64 -25.36
N ARG A 434 -3.18 1.34 -25.53
CA ARG A 434 -4.19 0.84 -26.49
C ARG A 434 -5.62 1.25 -26.13
N ASN A 435 -5.94 1.36 -24.84
CA ASN A 435 -7.25 1.79 -24.37
C ASN A 435 -7.41 3.33 -24.37
N ASN A 436 -6.34 4.09 -24.61
CA ASN A 436 -6.41 5.54 -24.66
C ASN A 436 -7.11 5.98 -25.98
N PRO A 437 -8.23 6.74 -25.93
CA PRO A 437 -9.00 7.12 -27.12
C PRO A 437 -8.17 7.86 -28.17
N ASN A 438 -7.17 8.64 -27.76
CA ASN A 438 -6.27 9.35 -28.68
C ASN A 438 -5.35 8.40 -29.46
N PHE A 439 -4.98 7.24 -28.88
CA PHE A 439 -4.17 6.24 -29.56
C PHE A 439 -4.99 5.36 -30.52
N LYS A 440 -6.26 5.08 -30.18
CA LYS A 440 -7.20 4.43 -31.11
C LYS A 440 -7.42 5.26 -32.37
N LYS A 441 -7.55 6.58 -32.23
CA LYS A 441 -7.63 7.51 -33.37
C LYS A 441 -6.36 7.51 -34.23
N ALA A 442 -5.17 7.49 -33.62
CA ALA A 442 -3.90 7.43 -34.35
C ALA A 442 -3.68 6.09 -35.09
N LEU A 443 -4.13 4.96 -34.51
CA LEU A 443 -4.09 3.66 -35.21
C LEU A 443 -5.06 3.61 -36.39
N GLN A 444 -6.24 4.21 -36.25
CA GLN A 444 -7.22 4.30 -37.34
C GLN A 444 -6.73 5.18 -38.50
N GLN A 445 -5.99 6.25 -38.21
CA GLN A 445 -5.37 7.13 -39.22
C GLN A 445 -4.18 6.50 -39.95
N ASN A 446 -3.49 5.52 -39.34
CA ASN A 446 -2.39 4.81 -39.99
C ASN A 446 -2.84 3.53 -40.73
N SER A 447 -4.12 3.16 -40.62
CA SER A 447 -4.73 2.01 -41.31
C SER A 447 -5.59 2.40 -42.52
N THR A 448 -5.66 3.69 -42.83
CA THR A 448 -6.23 4.29 -44.04
C THR A 448 -5.10 4.92 -44.84
#